data_AF-A0A3M5BZE2-F1
#
_entry.id   AF-A0A3M5BZE2-F1
#
_cell.length_a   1.000
_cell.length_b   1.000
_cell.length_c   1.000
_cell.angle_alpha   90.00
_cell.angle_beta   90.00
_cell.angle_gamma   90.00
#
_symmetry.space_group_name_H-M   'P 1'
#
loop_
_entity.id
_entity.type
_entity.pdbx_description
1 polymer ?
#
loop_
_entity_poly.entity_id
_entity_poly.type
_entity_poly.pdbx_seq_one_letter_code
_entity_poly.pdbx_strand_id
1 'polypeptide(L)' 'MVLAGPHPAADSNDPGAAGFSGSLIVAEFESQSDAKAWAEADPYVAAGVYANVVVKPFKLVLP' A
#
# COMPACT_ATOMS: atom_id res chain seq x y z
N MET A 1 -8.47 -9.81 -1.52
CA MET A 1 -8.15 -8.36 -1.53
C MET A 1 -9.28 -7.65 -0.80
N VAL A 2 -8.99 -6.86 0.24
CA VAL A 2 -10.01 -6.15 1.03
C VAL A 2 -10.16 -4.71 0.53
N LEU A 3 -9.04 -3.96 0.47
CA LEU A 3 -9.01 -2.60 -0.09
C LEU A 3 -7.60 -2.27 -0.58
N ALA A 4 -7.51 -1.32 -1.51
CA ALA A 4 -6.26 -0.73 -1.96
C ALA A 4 -6.52 0.71 -2.43
N GLY A 5 -5.59 1.61 -2.16
CA GLY A 5 -5.67 2.99 -2.65
C GLY A 5 -4.39 3.78 -2.38
N PRO A 6 -4.12 4.84 -3.16
CA PRO A 6 -3.03 5.74 -2.88
C PRO A 6 -3.39 6.69 -1.72
N HIS A 7 -2.39 7.25 -1.07
CA HIS A 7 -2.52 8.34 -0.10
C HIS A 7 -2.28 9.69 -0.79
N PRO A 8 -3.31 10.50 -1.08
CA PRO A 8 -3.12 11.83 -1.63
C PRO A 8 -2.25 12.69 -0.71
N ALA A 9 -1.40 13.53 -1.30
CA ALA A 9 -0.56 14.48 -0.55
C ALA A 9 -1.31 15.78 -0.14
N ALA A 10 -2.60 15.88 -0.50
CA ALA A 10 -3.51 16.96 -0.16
C ALA A 10 -4.87 16.37 0.26
N ASP A 11 -5.71 17.14 0.94
CA ASP A 11 -7.07 16.73 1.32
C ASP A 11 -8.02 16.77 0.11
N SER A 12 -7.78 15.87 -0.84
CA SER A 12 -8.50 15.71 -2.10
C SER A 12 -8.22 14.33 -2.68
N ASN A 13 -9.24 13.66 -3.24
CA ASN A 13 -9.04 12.41 -3.98
C ASN A 13 -8.21 12.62 -5.26
N ASP A 14 -8.28 13.82 -5.84
CA ASP A 14 -7.52 14.23 -7.02
C ASP A 14 -6.54 15.35 -6.61
N PRO A 15 -5.34 15.02 -6.10
CA PRO A 15 -4.40 16.00 -5.52
C PRO A 15 -3.70 16.88 -6.57
N GLY A 16 -3.91 16.62 -7.87
CA GLY A 16 -3.27 17.36 -8.96
C GLY A 16 -1.75 17.36 -8.82
N ALA A 17 -1.14 18.54 -8.87
CA ALA A 17 0.31 18.70 -8.77
C ALA A 17 0.91 18.29 -7.40
N ALA A 18 0.10 18.19 -6.34
CA ALA A 18 0.59 17.72 -5.04
C ALA A 18 0.93 16.21 -5.07
N GLY A 19 0.30 15.45 -5.96
CA GLY A 19 0.58 14.02 -6.14
C GLY A 19 0.20 13.16 -4.93
N PHE A 20 0.86 12.01 -4.80
CA PHE A 20 0.59 10.99 -3.79
C PHE A 20 1.82 10.74 -2.93
N SER A 21 1.61 10.46 -1.64
CA SER A 21 2.67 10.21 -0.65
C SER A 21 2.94 8.72 -0.40
N GLY A 22 2.13 7.83 -0.96
CA GLY A 22 2.29 6.39 -0.84
C GLY A 22 1.00 5.66 -1.20
N SER A 23 0.89 4.41 -0.76
CA SER A 23 -0.28 3.55 -0.96
C SER A 23 -0.59 2.77 0.30
N LEU A 24 -1.85 2.38 0.45
CA LEU A 24 -2.33 1.42 1.45
C LEU A 24 -2.97 0.24 0.73
N ILE A 25 -2.61 -0.97 1.16
CA ILE A 25 -3.21 -2.21 0.68
C ILE A 25 -3.53 -3.06 1.91
N VAL A 26 -4.76 -3.55 1.99
CA VAL A 26 -5.18 -4.57 2.95
C VAL A 26 -5.63 -5.79 2.13
N ALA A 27 -4.89 -6.88 2.27
CA ALA A 27 -5.14 -8.13 1.56
C ALA A 27 -4.87 -9.33 2.47
N GLU A 28 -5.46 -10.46 2.09
CA GLU A 28 -5.28 -11.73 2.78
C GLU A 28 -4.08 -12.48 2.19
N PHE A 29 -3.27 -13.06 3.07
CA PHE A 29 -2.12 -13.88 2.74
C PHE A 29 -2.08 -15.07 3.71
N GLU A 30 -1.51 -16.20 3.27
CA GLU A 30 -1.35 -17.39 4.11
C GLU A 30 -0.41 -17.13 5.28
N SER A 31 0.61 -16.28 5.09
CA SER A 31 1.54 -15.88 6.14
C SER A 31 2.04 -14.44 5.98
N GLN A 32 2.65 -13.89 7.03
CA GLN A 32 3.34 -12.59 6.96
C GLN A 32 4.54 -12.64 6.00
N SER A 33 5.17 -13.80 5.81
CA SER A 33 6.28 -13.96 4.86
C SER A 33 5.82 -13.81 3.42
N ASP A 34 4.67 -14.42 3.08
CA ASP A 34 4.09 -14.32 1.74
C ASP A 34 3.66 -12.88 1.44
N ALA A 35 3.09 -12.19 2.43
CA ALA A 35 2.74 -10.78 2.32
C ALA A 35 3.97 -9.89 2.05
N LYS A 36 5.11 -10.17 2.70
CA LYS A 36 6.37 -9.44 2.48
C LYS A 36 6.93 -9.70 1.09
N ALA A 37 7.05 -10.96 0.70
CA ALA A 37 7.55 -11.32 -0.62
C ALA A 37 6.69 -10.72 -1.75
N TRP A 38 5.38 -10.71 -1.57
CA TRP A 38 4.45 -10.07 -2.50
C TRP A 38 4.67 -8.55 -2.59
N ALA A 39 4.81 -7.87 -1.44
CA ALA A 39 5.01 -6.42 -1.40
C ALA A 39 6.38 -5.98 -1.95
N GLU A 40 7.42 -6.80 -1.76
CA GLU A 40 8.77 -6.58 -2.31
C GLU A 40 8.82 -6.77 -3.84
N ALA A 41 7.92 -7.60 -4.38
CA ALA A 41 7.80 -7.83 -5.82
C ALA A 41 6.96 -6.77 -6.56
N ASP A 42 6.46 -5.74 -5.85
CA ASP A 42 5.64 -4.69 -6.46
C ASP A 42 6.44 -3.89 -7.50
N PRO A 43 5.91 -3.67 -8.73
CA PRO A 43 6.58 -2.88 -9.75
C PRO A 43 6.97 -1.46 -9.32
N TYR A 44 6.25 -0.84 -8.37
CA TYR A 44 6.60 0.46 -7.81
C TYR A 44 7.81 0.42 -6.87
N VAL A 45 8.13 -0.74 -6.29
CA VAL A 45 9.43 -0.96 -5.64
C VAL A 45 10.52 -0.99 -6.70
N ALA A 46 10.36 -1.82 -7.74
CA ALA A 46 11.36 -1.95 -8.81
C ALA A 46 11.59 -0.66 -9.59
N ALA A 47 10.55 0.17 -9.76
CA ALA A 47 10.61 1.47 -10.41
C ALA A 47 11.14 2.59 -9.49
N GLY A 48 11.43 2.31 -8.21
CA GLY A 48 11.91 3.29 -7.24
C GLY A 48 10.87 4.34 -6.83
N VAL A 49 9.58 4.07 -7.06
CA VAL A 49 8.47 4.94 -6.66
C VAL A 49 8.26 4.88 -5.14
N TYR A 50 8.34 3.68 -4.56
CA TYR A 50 8.27 3.52 -3.11
C TYR A 50 9.64 3.71 -2.47
N ALA A 51 9.75 4.73 -1.61
CA ALA A 51 10.94 4.92 -0.78
C ALA A 51 11.11 3.84 0.30
N ASN A 52 9.99 3.28 0.78
CA ASN A 52 9.97 2.21 1.79
C ASN A 52 8.64 1.42 1.72
N VAL A 53 8.65 0.17 2.16
CA VAL A 53 7.48 -0.70 2.28
C VAL A 53 7.43 -1.30 3.69
N VAL A 54 6.26 -1.24 4.34
CA VAL A 54 6.06 -1.76 5.70
C VAL A 54 4.88 -2.73 5.71
N VAL A 55 5.14 -3.97 6.11
CA VAL A 55 4.12 -5.04 6.17
C VAL A 55 3.81 -5.39 7.62
N LYS A 56 2.52 -5.25 8.01
CA LYS A 56 2.02 -5.52 9.37
C LYS A 56 0.75 -6.38 9.32
N PRO A 57 0.54 -7.28 10.30
CA PRO A 57 -0.75 -7.92 10.48
C PRO A 57 -1.86 -6.89 10.72
N PHE A 58 -3.06 -7.14 10.19
CA PHE A 58 -4.22 -6.28 10.33
C PHE A 58 -5.43 -7.09 10.82
N LYS A 59 -6.16 -6.55 11.81
CA LYS A 59 -7.43 -7.11 12.27
C LYS A 59 -8.56 -6.21 11.81
N LEU A 60 -9.37 -6.68 10.87
CA LEU A 60 -10.58 -5.98 10.43
C LEU A 60 -11.64 -6.07 11.55
N VAL A 61 -11.84 -4.97 12.28
CA VAL A 61 -12.79 -4.91 13.40
C VAL A 61 -14.12 -4.27 13.03
N LEU A 62 -14.15 -3.49 11.94
CA LEU A 62 -15.32 -2.80 11.43
C LEU A 62 -15.37 -2.97 9.90
N PRO A 63 -16.57 -3.13 9.32
CA PRO A 63 -16.77 -3.16 7.87
C PRO A 63 -16.58 -1.78 7.23
#